data_AF-A0A7X8VHA3-F1
#
_entry.id   AF-A0A7X8VHA3-F1
#
_cell.length_a   1.000
_cell.length_b   1.000
_cell.length_c   1.000
_cell.angle_alpha   90.00
_cell.angle_beta   90.00
_cell.angle_gamma   90.00
#
_symmetry.space_group_name_H-M   'P 1'
#
loop_
_entity.id
_entity.type
_entity.pdbx_description
1 polymer ?
#
loop_
_entity_poly.entity_id
_entity_poly.type
_entity_poly.pdbx_seq_one_letter_code
_entity_poly.pdbx_strand_id
1 'polypeptide(L)' 'KEEKISFSNYVKNARLAQAKKLLLQTTMRVCEISDAVGFASGKYFGYVFKRETGMTPLEYQKANFIPDVATPNALSAGQ' A
#
# COMPACT_ATOMS: atom_id res chain seq x y z
N LYS A 1 -5.47 31.30 -0.59
CA LYS A 1 -5.63 29.88 -0.19
C LYS A 1 -4.54 29.13 -0.93
N GLU A 2 -3.39 28.98 -0.30
CA GLU A 2 -2.14 28.56 -0.96
C GLU A 2 -1.92 27.10 -0.59
N GLU A 3 -2.28 26.19 -1.50
CA GLU A 3 -1.98 24.77 -1.33
C GLU A 3 -0.47 24.59 -1.46
N LYS A 4 0.24 24.78 -0.34
CA LYS A 4 1.63 24.35 -0.16
C LYS A 4 1.66 22.82 -0.18
N ILE A 5 1.52 22.24 -1.36
CA ILE A 5 2.02 20.90 -1.62
C ILE A 5 3.55 21.00 -1.50
N SER A 6 4.04 20.79 -0.29
CA SER A 6 5.48 20.73 -0.04
C SER A 6 6.08 19.69 -0.97
N PHE A 7 7.27 19.94 -1.50
CA PHE A 7 7.99 19.02 -2.40
C PHE A 7 7.96 17.57 -1.88
N SER A 8 8.11 17.41 -0.56
CA SER A 8 8.01 16.13 0.13
C SER A 8 6.66 15.41 -0.08
N ASN A 9 5.54 16.14 -0.12
CA ASN A 9 4.22 15.58 -0.35
C ASN A 9 4.03 15.16 -1.82
N TYR A 10 4.55 15.94 -2.77
CA TYR A 10 4.55 15.58 -4.19
C TYR A 10 5.33 14.28 -4.43
N VAL A 11 6.55 14.20 -3.90
CA VAL A 11 7.39 12.99 -4.00
C VAL A 11 6.70 11.80 -3.35
N LYS A 12 6.13 11.97 -2.16
CA LYS A 12 5.36 10.91 -1.48
C LYS A 12 4.20 10.43 -2.35
N ASN A 13 3.42 11.34 -2.94
CA ASN A 13 2.27 10.98 -3.76
C ASN A 13 2.69 10.24 -5.04
N ALA A 14 3.78 10.66 -5.68
CA ALA A 14 4.36 9.96 -6.83
C ALA A 14 4.80 8.53 -6.48
N ARG A 15 5.49 8.33 -5.34
CA ARG A 15 5.88 6.99 -4.85
C ARG A 15 4.68 6.11 -4.57
N LEU A 16 3.63 6.66 -3.95
CA LEU A 16 2.39 5.94 -3.68
C LEU A 16 1.65 5.55 -4.97
N ALA A 17 1.64 6.43 -5.98
CA ALA A 17 1.06 6.13 -7.28
C ALA A 17 1.78 4.95 -7.94
N GLN A 18 3.12 4.92 -7.89
CA GLN A 18 3.89 3.77 -8.37
C GLN A 18 3.59 2.50 -7.55
N ALA A 19 3.51 2.61 -6.22
CA ALA A 19 3.21 1.48 -5.34
C ALA A 19 1.84 0.86 -5.65
N LYS A 20 0.81 1.69 -5.89
CA LYS A 20 -0.52 1.21 -6.32
C LYS A 20 -0.44 0.38 -7.59
N LYS A 21 0.31 0.86 -8.59
CA LYS A 21 0.50 0.14 -9.85
C LYS A 21 1.18 -1.21 -9.61
N LEU A 22 2.26 -1.23 -8.82
CA LEU A 22 2.96 -2.48 -8.49
C LEU A 22 2.07 -3.46 -7.72
N LEU A 23 1.25 -2.98 -6.77
CA LEU A 23 0.33 -3.83 -6.01
C LEU A 23 -0.75 -4.48 -6.88
N LEU A 24 -1.13 -3.84 -7.99
CA LEU A 24 -2.14 -4.36 -8.92
C LEU A 24 -1.53 -5.16 -10.09
N GLN A 25 -0.36 -4.76 -10.57
CA GLN A 25 0.31 -5.38 -11.72
C GLN A 25 1.19 -6.55 -11.31
N THR A 26 1.56 -6.67 -10.03
CA THR A 26 2.51 -7.68 -9.55
C THR A 26 1.99 -8.38 -8.30
N THR A 27 2.48 -9.60 -8.08
CA THR A 27 2.29 -10.39 -6.85
C THR A 27 3.45 -10.22 -5.87
N MET A 28 4.22 -9.12 -5.98
CA MET A 28 5.36 -8.86 -5.10
C MET A 28 4.90 -8.60 -3.67
N ARG A 29 5.74 -8.97 -2.70
CA ARG A 29 5.45 -8.72 -1.29
C ARG A 29 5.47 -7.21 -1.02
N VAL A 30 4.64 -6.77 -0.07
CA VAL A 30 4.56 -5.36 0.38
C VAL A 30 5.94 -4.79 0.75
N CYS A 31 6.82 -5.62 1.32
CA CYS A 31 8.19 -5.22 1.66
C CYS A 31 9.03 -4.89 0.41
N GLU A 32 8.94 -5.72 -0.62
CA GLU A 32 9.63 -5.53 -1.90
C GLU A 32 9.12 -4.27 -2.62
N ILE A 33 7.80 -4.06 -2.59
CA ILE A 33 7.19 -2.87 -3.19
C ILE A 33 7.62 -1.62 -2.43
N SER A 34 7.71 -1.68 -1.11
CA SER A 34 8.19 -0.55 -0.30
C SER A 34 9.63 -0.19 -0.63
N ASP A 35 10.50 -1.19 -0.86
CA ASP A 35 11.88 -0.98 -1.28
C ASP A 35 11.94 -0.40 -2.70
N ALA A 36 11.19 -0.98 -3.64
CA ALA A 36 11.14 -0.57 -5.05
C ALA A 36 10.65 0.87 -5.27
N VAL A 37 9.79 1.40 -4.40
CA VAL A 37 9.32 2.79 -4.48
C VAL A 37 10.08 3.74 -3.54
N GLY A 38 11.12 3.25 -2.84
CA GLY A 38 12.02 4.05 -2.02
C GLY A 38 11.47 4.44 -0.64
N PHE A 39 10.67 3.58 0.00
CA PHE A 39 10.35 3.71 1.42
C PHE A 39 11.37 2.95 2.26
N ALA A 40 11.89 3.63 3.29
CA ALA A 40 12.86 3.05 4.21
C ALA A 40 12.32 1.88 5.05
N SER A 41 11.00 1.69 5.11
CA SER A 41 10.38 0.62 5.89
C SER A 41 8.99 0.26 5.39
N GLY A 42 8.73 -1.03 5.20
CA GLY A 42 7.41 -1.56 4.85
C GLY A 42 6.30 -1.19 5.86
N LYS A 43 6.65 -1.07 7.15
CA LYS A 43 5.73 -0.62 8.22
C LYS A 43 5.27 0.82 8.00
N TYR A 44 6.21 1.73 7.76
CA TYR A 44 5.91 3.14 7.51
C TYR A 44 5.17 3.31 6.17
N PHE A 45 5.61 2.58 5.14
CA PHE A 45 4.90 2.51 3.86
C PHE A 45 3.44 2.09 4.05
N GLY A 46 3.17 1.00 4.78
CA GLY A 46 1.82 0.52 5.01
C GLY A 46 0.94 1.54 5.74
N TYR A 47 1.48 2.25 6.73
CA TYR A 47 0.77 3.32 7.43
C TYR A 47 0.42 4.48 6.48
N VAL A 48 1.40 4.97 5.71
CA VAL A 48 1.21 6.08 4.76
C VAL A 48 0.25 5.67 3.65
N PHE A 49 0.41 4.47 3.09
CA PHE A 49 -0.44 3.93 2.04
C PHE A 49 -1.88 3.81 2.52
N LYS A 50 -2.12 3.26 3.71
CA LYS A 50 -3.47 3.20 4.31
C LYS A 50 -4.06 4.58 4.53
N ARG A 51 -3.28 5.53 5.02
CA ARG A 51 -3.75 6.90 5.24
C ARG A 51 -4.19 7.57 3.93
N GLU A 52 -3.51 7.29 2.82
CA GLU A 52 -3.76 7.94 1.53
C GLU A 52 -4.76 7.20 0.65
N THR A 53 -4.94 5.90 0.85
CA THR A 53 -5.85 5.05 0.05
C THR A 53 -7.08 4.56 0.82
N GLY A 54 -7.06 4.66 2.15
CA GLY A 54 -8.06 4.09 3.04
C GLY A 54 -7.83 2.62 3.39
N MET A 55 -6.99 1.89 2.63
CA MET A 55 -6.82 0.45 2.74
C MET A 55 -5.35 0.07 2.95
N THR A 56 -5.07 -1.04 3.64
CA THR A 56 -3.69 -1.51 3.72
C THR A 56 -3.18 -1.94 2.33
N PRO A 57 -1.88 -1.84 2.04
CA PRO A 57 -1.34 -2.29 0.75
C PRO A 57 -1.63 -3.77 0.49
N LEU A 58 -1.69 -4.60 1.53
CA LEU A 58 -2.05 -6.01 1.44
C LEU A 58 -3.51 -6.19 0.99
N GLU A 59 -4.44 -5.43 1.58
CA GLU A 59 -5.85 -5.43 1.16
C GLU A 59 -6.00 -4.92 -0.28
N TYR A 60 -5.24 -3.89 -0.66
CA TYR A 60 -5.26 -3.33 -2.01
C TYR A 60 -4.76 -4.33 -3.06
N GLN A 61 -3.71 -5.10 -2.73
CA GLN A 61 -3.23 -6.20 -3.58
C GLN A 61 -4.23 -7.34 -3.66
N LYS A 62 -4.83 -7.72 -2.53
CA LYS A 62 -5.88 -8.75 -2.49
C LYS A 62 -7.11 -8.38 -3.30
N ALA A 63 -7.46 -7.09 -3.39
CA ALA A 63 -8.61 -6.64 -4.18
C ALA A 63 -8.48 -6.95 -5.68
N ASN A 64 -7.26 -7.07 -6.22
CA ASN A 64 -7.04 -7.50 -7.61
C ASN A 64 -7.14 -9.02 -7.79
N PHE A 65 -6.93 -9.78 -6.71
CA PHE A 65 -7.04 -11.23 -6.74
C PHE A 65 -8.47 -11.60 -6.40
N ILE A 66 -9.33 -11.78 -7.41
CA ILE A 66 -10.61 -12.48 -7.22
C ILE A 66 -10.31 -13.82 -6.54
N PRO A 67 -10.67 -14.02 -5.26
CA PRO A 67 -10.56 -15.34 -4.68
C PRO A 67 -11.77 -16.10 -5.21
N ASP A 68 -11.60 -16.77 -6.35
CA ASP A 68 -12.42 -17.95 -6.58
C ASP A 68 -12.17 -18.86 -5.36
N VAL A 69 -13.20 -19.01 -4.52
CA VAL A 69 -13.27 -19.79 -3.28
C VAL A 69 -12.46 -19.32 -2.05
N ALA A 70 -13.22 -18.89 -1.02
CA ALA A 70 -12.98 -19.03 0.43
C ALA A 70 -11.67 -18.50 1.08
N THR A 71 -11.79 -17.47 1.93
CA THR A 71 -11.45 -17.63 3.36
C THR A 71 -12.06 -16.50 4.23
N PRO A 72 -13.14 -16.75 4.99
CA PRO A 72 -13.43 -15.98 6.20
C PRO A 72 -12.48 -16.45 7.31
N ASN A 73 -11.21 -16.04 7.27
CA ASN A 73 -10.30 -16.24 8.40
C ASN A 73 -9.34 -15.06 8.54
N ALA A 74 -9.83 -13.97 9.12
CA ALA A 74 -9.00 -12.86 9.58
C ALA A 74 -9.60 -12.21 10.83
N LEU A 75 -9.99 -13.00 11.83
CA LEU A 75 -10.33 -12.53 13.18
C LEU A 75 -10.00 -13.61 14.24
N SER A 76 -8.81 -14.20 14.20
CA SER A 76 -8.23 -14.85 15.38
C SER A 76 -6.89 -14.19 15.67
N ALA A 77 -6.99 -12.92 16.08
CA ALA A 77 -5.94 -12.31 16.86
C ALA A 77 -6.03 -12.95 18.25
N GLY A 78 -5.16 -13.91 18.51
CA GLY A 78 -4.90 -14.36 19.86
C GLY A 78 -4.34 -13.19 20.67
N GLN A 79 -5.19 -12.65 21.55
CA GLN A 79 -4.91 -12.18 22.91
C GLN A 79 -6.23 -12.18 23.67
#